data_AF-A0A560J4H1-F1
#
_entry.id   AF-A0A560J4H1-F1
#
_cell.length_a   1.000
_cell.length_b   1.000
_cell.length_c   1.000
_cell.angle_alpha   90.00
_cell.angle_beta   90.00
_cell.angle_gamma   90.00
#
_symmetry.space_group_name_H-M   'P 1'
#
loop_
_entity.id
_entity.type
_entity.pdbx_description
1 polymer ?
#
loop_
_entity_poly.entity_id
_entity_poly.type
_entity_poly.pdbx_seq_one_letter_code
_entity_poly.pdbx_strand_id
1 'polypeptide(L)'
;MTIRPELLQRPDLRQLEYERGWIFREIGVEPFIQCAGVRTLYGASNPSDEVIAAMNAAAEAFVDLDELAEAAGRRLAELTGAEWGVITAGTAATLALATAACITGNNPELMLRLPETRGYPTRY
;
A
#
# COMPACT_ATOMS: atom_id res chain seq x y z
N MET A 1 5.26 2.54 19.82
CA MET A 1 6.32 3.52 19.51
C MET A 1 5.68 4.90 19.64
N THR A 2 5.74 5.47 20.84
CA THR A 2 5.07 6.75 21.13
C THR A 2 6.06 7.87 20.86
N ILE A 3 5.73 8.78 19.95
CA ILE A 3 6.50 10.02 19.77
C ILE A 3 6.52 10.73 21.12
N ARG A 4 7.71 11.06 21.63
CA ARG A 4 7.84 11.64 22.97
C ARG A 4 7.06 12.96 23.04
N PRO A 5 6.11 13.11 23.98
CA PRO A 5 5.27 14.32 24.09
C PRO A 5 6.08 15.61 24.24
N GLU A 6 7.28 15.52 24.81
CA GLU A 6 8.21 16.66 25.00
C GLU A 6 8.68 17.30 23.68
N LEU A 7 8.56 16.61 22.55
CA LEU A 7 9.04 17.08 21.24
C LEU A 7 7.99 17.88 20.46
N LEU A 8 6.70 17.63 20.72
CA LEU A 8 5.59 18.47 20.24
C LEU A 8 5.59 19.87 20.87
N GLN A 9 6.36 20.05 21.96
CA GLN A 9 6.48 21.31 22.70
C GLN A 9 7.71 22.12 22.29
N ARG A 10 8.52 21.65 21.32
CA ARG A 10 9.63 22.46 20.83
C ARG A 10 9.10 23.61 19.97
N PRO A 11 9.49 24.87 20.24
CA PRO A 11 8.98 26.05 19.55
C PRO A 11 9.37 26.14 18.05
N ASP A 12 10.14 25.17 17.53
CA ASP A 12 10.77 25.17 16.21
C ASP A 12 10.31 24.01 15.29
N LEU A 13 9.13 23.40 15.51
CA LEU A 13 8.59 22.37 14.61
C LEU A 13 8.56 22.82 13.14
N ARG A 14 8.32 24.11 12.87
CA ARG A 14 8.37 24.70 11.51
C ARG A 14 9.76 24.66 10.87
N GLN A 15 10.82 24.65 11.68
CA GLN A 15 12.20 24.63 11.22
C GLN A 15 12.69 23.19 10.98
N LEU A 16 12.18 22.23 11.76
CA LEU A 16 12.36 20.79 11.54
C LEU A 16 11.54 20.26 10.35
N GLU A 17 10.34 20.81 10.09
CA GLU A 17 9.55 20.54 8.88
C GLU A 17 10.34 20.79 7.58
N TYR A 18 11.30 21.73 7.60
CA TYR A 18 12.15 22.05 6.46
C TYR A 18 13.30 21.05 6.25
N GLU A 19 13.69 20.27 7.26
CA GLU A 19 14.69 19.22 7.11
C GLU A 19 14.03 17.90 6.71
N ARG A 20 14.16 17.53 5.43
CA ARG A 20 13.66 16.25 4.90
C ARG A 20 14.15 15.08 5.76
N GLY A 21 13.21 14.30 6.28
CA GLY A 21 13.50 13.09 7.04
C GLY A 21 13.83 13.30 8.51
N TRP A 22 13.59 14.49 9.09
CA TRP A 22 13.82 14.76 10.53
C TRP A 22 13.21 13.71 11.45
N ILE A 23 12.03 13.17 11.09
CA ILE A 23 11.33 12.13 11.86
C ILE A 23 12.14 10.83 12.02
N PHE A 24 13.04 10.52 11.08
CA PHE A 24 13.90 9.34 11.19
C PHE A 24 15.00 9.55 12.24
N ARG A 25 15.48 10.78 12.41
CA ARG A 25 16.48 11.10 13.44
C ARG A 25 15.92 10.90 14.85
N GLU A 26 14.61 11.10 15.04
CA GLU A 26 13.93 10.84 16.31
C GLU A 26 13.97 9.37 16.74
N ILE A 27 14.11 8.46 15.78
CA ILE A 27 14.30 7.02 16.03
C ILE A 27 15.78 6.58 15.88
N GLY A 28 16.71 7.53 15.81
CA GLY A 28 18.15 7.27 15.73
C GLY A 28 18.65 6.86 14.34
N VAL A 29 17.89 7.17 13.28
CA VAL A 29 18.23 6.85 11.90
C VAL A 29 18.56 8.13 11.14
N GLU A 30 19.77 8.22 10.57
CA GLU A 30 20.20 9.39 9.79
C GLU A 30 19.75 9.28 8.32
N PRO A 31 18.95 10.24 7.81
CA PRO A 31 18.59 10.30 6.40
C PRO A 31 19.81 10.58 5.50
N PHE A 32 19.77 10.11 4.26
CA PHE A 32 20.81 10.40 3.27
C PHE A 32 20.21 10.64 1.88
N ILE A 33 21.01 11.24 0.99
CA ILE A 33 20.61 11.47 -0.40
C ILE A 33 20.83 10.19 -1.22
N GLN A 34 19.75 9.61 -1.72
CA GLN A 34 19.79 8.44 -2.59
C GLN A 34 20.09 8.83 -4.04
N CYS A 35 21.30 8.54 -4.52
CA CYS A 35 21.70 8.75 -5.92
C CYS A 35 21.81 7.44 -6.73
N ALA A 36 21.40 6.32 -6.16
CA ALA A 36 21.58 4.97 -6.74
C ALA A 36 20.35 4.43 -7.49
N GLY A 37 19.42 5.31 -7.87
CA GLY A 37 18.12 4.93 -8.44
C GLY A 37 17.18 4.27 -7.43
N VAL A 38 16.14 3.57 -7.90
CA VAL A 38 15.11 2.94 -7.06
C VAL A 38 15.65 1.65 -6.44
N ARG A 39 15.94 1.69 -5.13
CA ARG A 39 16.52 0.55 -4.38
C ARG A 39 15.54 0.10 -3.30
N THR A 40 15.17 -1.17 -3.32
CA THR A 40 14.31 -1.78 -2.29
C THR A 40 14.89 -1.63 -0.88
N LEU A 41 16.22 -1.74 -0.75
CA LEU A 41 16.93 -1.55 0.52
C LEU A 41 16.72 -0.16 1.14
N TYR A 42 16.38 0.84 0.33
CA TYR A 42 16.23 2.25 0.75
C TYR A 42 14.77 2.73 0.69
N GLY A 43 13.80 1.82 0.62
CA GLY A 43 12.38 2.19 0.58
C GLY A 43 11.89 2.64 -0.80
N ALA A 44 12.61 2.30 -1.86
CA ALA A 44 12.28 2.61 -3.25
C ALA A 44 12.34 4.12 -3.58
N SER A 45 11.19 4.78 -3.70
CA SER A 45 11.05 6.16 -4.17
C SER A 45 10.15 6.94 -3.21
N ASN A 46 10.41 8.24 -3.06
CA ASN A 46 9.52 9.12 -2.31
C ASN A 46 8.27 9.46 -3.15
N PRO A 47 7.09 9.55 -2.53
CA PRO A 47 5.89 10.04 -3.22
C PRO A 47 6.06 11.50 -3.64
N SER A 48 5.40 11.89 -4.74
CA SER A 48 5.33 13.29 -5.16
C SER A 48 4.40 14.10 -4.27
N ASP A 49 4.51 15.42 -4.30
CA ASP A 49 3.65 16.32 -3.52
C ASP A 49 2.16 16.12 -3.87
N GLU A 50 1.86 15.84 -5.14
CA GLU A 50 0.49 15.51 -5.60
C GLU A 50 -0.06 14.24 -4.93
N VAL A 51 0.76 13.19 -4.82
CA VAL A 51 0.37 11.94 -4.15
C VAL A 51 0.16 12.16 -2.66
N ILE A 52 1.04 12.92 -2.00
CA ILE A 52 0.91 13.26 -0.58
C ILE A 52 -0.39 14.04 -0.34
N ALA A 53 -0.69 15.03 -1.18
CA ALA A 53 -1.92 15.81 -1.08
C ALA A 53 -3.18 14.93 -1.25
N ALA A 54 -3.18 14.01 -2.21
CA ALA A 54 -4.28 13.08 -2.41
C ALA A 54 -4.46 12.11 -1.22
N MET A 55 -3.37 11.61 -0.65
CA MET A 55 -3.42 10.76 0.55
C MET A 55 -4.02 11.50 1.76
N ASN A 56 -3.63 12.77 1.97
CA ASN A 56 -4.19 13.59 3.03
C ASN A 56 -5.69 13.84 2.81
N ALA A 57 -6.09 14.19 1.58
CA ALA A 57 -7.51 14.39 1.26
C ALA A 57 -8.35 13.11 1.48
N ALA A 58 -7.80 11.94 1.14
CA ALA A 58 -8.47 10.66 1.37
C ALA A 58 -8.63 10.32 2.86
N ALA A 59 -7.69 10.75 3.72
CA ALA A 59 -7.73 10.49 5.15
C ALA A 59 -8.83 11.27 5.90
N GLU A 60 -9.44 12.27 5.26
CA GLU A 60 -10.45 13.14 5.86
C GLU A 60 -11.90 12.65 5.64
N ALA A 61 -12.10 11.55 4.92
CA ALA A 61 -13.42 11.07 4.53
C ALA A 61 -13.60 9.56 4.74
N PHE A 62 -14.84 9.16 5.00
CA PHE A 62 -15.27 7.77 4.95
C PHE A 62 -15.97 7.50 3.62
N VAL A 63 -15.75 6.31 3.07
CA VAL A 63 -16.39 5.84 1.84
C VAL A 63 -16.81 4.39 2.01
N ASP A 64 -17.74 3.94 1.17
CA ASP A 64 -17.99 2.51 1.00
C ASP A 64 -16.78 1.88 0.27
N LEU A 65 -16.21 0.83 0.86
CA LEU A 65 -15.01 0.18 0.32
C LEU A 65 -15.31 -0.66 -0.93
N ASP A 66 -16.53 -1.17 -1.07
CA ASP A 66 -16.93 -1.91 -2.26
C ASP A 66 -17.06 -0.96 -3.46
N GLU A 67 -17.66 0.22 -3.26
CA GLU A 67 -17.73 1.25 -4.29
C GLU A 67 -16.34 1.78 -4.67
N LEU A 68 -15.46 1.97 -3.68
CA LEU A 68 -14.08 2.39 -3.91
C LEU A 68 -13.30 1.35 -4.73
N ALA A 69 -13.41 0.06 -4.38
CA ALA A 69 -12.74 -1.02 -5.08
C ALA A 69 -13.19 -1.11 -6.53
N GLU A 70 -14.49 -0.98 -6.76
CA GLU A 70 -15.10 -1.02 -8.10
C GLU A 70 -14.70 0.21 -8.95
N ALA A 71 -14.66 1.41 -8.36
CA ALA A 71 -14.14 2.60 -9.02
C ALA A 71 -12.65 2.51 -9.35
N ALA A 72 -11.84 2.00 -8.42
CA ALA A 72 -10.41 1.77 -8.64
C ALA A 72 -10.16 0.77 -9.77
N GLY A 73 -10.96 -0.30 -9.83
CA GLY A 73 -10.85 -1.32 -10.88
C GLY A 73 -11.17 -0.79 -12.28
N ARG A 74 -12.21 0.03 -12.42
CA ARG A 74 -12.49 0.74 -13.69
C ARG A 74 -11.34 1.67 -14.08
N ARG A 75 -10.77 2.40 -13.13
CA ARG A 75 -9.63 3.28 -13.41
C ARG A 75 -8.40 2.51 -13.87
N LEU A 76 -8.14 1.34 -13.29
CA LEU A 76 -7.07 0.45 -13.75
C LEU A 76 -7.34 -0.08 -15.16
N ALA A 77 -8.58 -0.44 -15.49
CA ALA A 77 -8.96 -0.88 -16.83
C ALA A 77 -8.67 0.22 -17.87
N GLU A 78 -9.06 1.47 -17.60
CA GLU A 78 -8.75 2.61 -18.48
C GLU A 78 -7.25 2.82 -18.71
N LEU A 79 -6.44 2.68 -17.65
CA LEU A 79 -4.99 2.94 -17.71
C LEU A 79 -4.20 1.80 -18.36
N THR A 80 -4.66 0.55 -18.21
CA THR A 80 -3.91 -0.64 -18.61
C THR A 80 -4.45 -1.32 -19.87
N GLY A 81 -5.70 -1.03 -20.25
CA GLY A 81 -6.42 -1.72 -21.32
C GLY A 81 -6.93 -3.13 -20.93
N ALA A 82 -6.78 -3.53 -19.66
CA ALA A 82 -7.38 -4.76 -19.15
C ALA A 82 -8.89 -4.61 -18.98
N GLU A 83 -9.61 -5.73 -18.85
CA GLU A 83 -11.07 -5.73 -18.63
C GLU A 83 -11.43 -5.15 -17.25
N TRP A 84 -10.62 -5.44 -16.23
CA TRP A 84 -10.77 -4.94 -14.86
C TRP A 84 -9.47 -5.18 -14.07
N GLY A 85 -9.27 -4.47 -12.96
CA GLY A 85 -8.10 -4.63 -12.10
C GLY A 85 -8.39 -4.45 -10.61
N VAL A 86 -7.50 -4.95 -9.75
CA VAL A 86 -7.61 -4.83 -8.28
C VAL A 86 -6.36 -4.23 -7.68
N ILE A 87 -6.54 -3.38 -6.66
CA ILE A 87 -5.45 -2.86 -5.83
C ILE A 87 -5.27 -3.77 -4.62
N THR A 88 -4.02 -4.15 -4.32
CA THR A 88 -3.67 -4.98 -3.16
C THR A 88 -2.54 -4.32 -2.38
N ALA A 89 -2.17 -4.91 -1.22
CA ALA A 89 -1.05 -4.45 -0.41
C ALA A 89 0.33 -4.54 -1.11
N GLY A 90 0.44 -5.29 -2.22
CA GLY A 90 1.68 -5.43 -2.99
C GLY A 90 1.76 -6.72 -3.79
N THR A 91 2.79 -6.86 -4.61
CA THR A 91 2.91 -7.96 -5.60
C THR A 91 2.87 -9.35 -4.98
N ALA A 92 3.51 -9.56 -3.82
CA ALA A 92 3.49 -10.85 -3.15
C ALA A 92 2.07 -11.24 -2.68
N ALA A 93 1.31 -10.28 -2.15
CA ALA A 93 -0.09 -10.49 -1.78
C ALA A 93 -0.95 -10.74 -3.02
N THR A 94 -0.74 -9.99 -4.12
CA THR A 94 -1.43 -10.23 -5.39
C THR A 94 -1.19 -11.63 -5.91
N LEU A 95 0.06 -12.12 -5.89
CA LEU A 95 0.37 -13.47 -6.33
C LEU A 95 -0.36 -14.52 -5.49
N ALA A 96 -0.36 -14.37 -4.16
CA ALA A 96 -1.10 -15.27 -3.28
C ALA A 96 -2.61 -15.27 -3.57
N LEU A 97 -3.21 -14.08 -3.72
CA LEU A 97 -4.64 -13.92 -4.05
C LEU A 97 -4.99 -14.47 -5.43
N ALA A 98 -4.15 -14.22 -6.44
CA ALA A 98 -4.33 -14.73 -7.79
C ALA A 98 -4.23 -16.27 -7.82
N THR A 99 -3.26 -16.85 -7.12
CA THR A 99 -3.14 -18.31 -6.97
C THR A 99 -4.37 -18.89 -6.25
N ALA A 100 -4.82 -18.28 -5.15
CA ALA A 100 -6.03 -18.68 -4.45
C ALA A 100 -7.24 -18.67 -5.39
N ALA A 101 -7.45 -17.58 -6.14
CA ALA A 101 -8.54 -17.43 -7.10
C ALA A 101 -8.49 -18.50 -8.22
N CYS A 102 -7.30 -18.80 -8.76
CA CYS A 102 -7.15 -19.86 -9.76
C CYS A 102 -7.47 -21.26 -9.21
N ILE A 103 -7.14 -21.53 -7.94
CA ILE A 103 -7.37 -22.83 -7.29
C ILE A 103 -8.85 -23.00 -6.91
N THR A 104 -9.50 -21.96 -6.39
CA THR A 104 -10.89 -22.05 -5.88
C THR A 104 -11.93 -21.73 -6.95
N GLY A 105 -11.55 -21.00 -8.01
CA GLY A 105 -12.49 -20.41 -8.96
C GLY A 105 -13.52 -19.54 -8.24
N ASN A 106 -14.76 -19.51 -8.76
CA ASN A 106 -15.90 -18.81 -8.16
C ASN A 106 -16.67 -19.69 -7.14
N ASN A 107 -15.98 -20.53 -6.37
CA ASN A 107 -16.63 -21.36 -5.34
C ASN A 107 -16.29 -20.84 -3.92
N PRO A 108 -17.25 -20.17 -3.23
CA PRO A 108 -17.03 -19.63 -1.89
C PRO A 108 -16.69 -20.69 -0.83
N GLU A 109 -17.23 -21.91 -0.95
CA GLU A 109 -16.93 -23.00 -0.01
C GLU A 109 -15.46 -23.42 -0.10
N LEU A 110 -14.90 -23.42 -1.31
CA LEU A 110 -13.46 -23.69 -1.52
C LEU A 110 -12.60 -22.50 -1.07
N MET A 111 -13.07 -21.26 -1.23
CA MET A 111 -12.34 -20.08 -0.73
C MET A 111 -12.18 -20.13 0.79
N LEU A 112 -13.25 -20.45 1.52
CA LEU A 112 -13.27 -20.52 2.99
C LEU A 112 -12.39 -21.64 3.57
N ARG A 113 -12.09 -22.67 2.77
CA ARG A 113 -11.27 -23.82 3.20
C ARG A 113 -9.76 -23.60 3.05
N LEU A 114 -9.33 -22.53 2.38
CA LEU A 114 -7.91 -22.25 2.24
C LEU A 114 -7.21 -22.08 3.61
N PRO A 115 -5.97 -22.57 3.77
CA PRO A 115 -5.08 -23.12 2.73
C PRO A 115 -5.23 -24.64 2.48
N GLU A 116 -6.24 -25.32 3.03
CA GLU A 116 -6.44 -26.77 2.84
C GLU A 116 -7.11 -27.08 1.50
N THR A 117 -6.35 -27.64 0.55
CA THR A 117 -6.75 -27.88 -0.83
C THR A 117 -7.03 -29.35 -1.17
N ARG A 118 -6.97 -30.27 -0.21
CA ARG A 118 -7.28 -31.70 -0.45
C ARG A 118 -8.69 -31.88 -1.00
N GLY A 119 -8.77 -32.63 -2.09
CA GLY A 119 -10.02 -32.95 -2.79
C GLY A 119 -10.54 -31.83 -3.71
N TYR A 120 -9.75 -30.78 -3.96
CA TYR A 120 -10.12 -29.75 -4.92
C TYR A 120 -10.09 -30.33 -6.34
N PRO A 121 -10.97 -29.88 -7.23
CA PRO A 121 -10.98 -30.34 -8.61
C PRO A 121 -9.69 -29.93 -9.32
N THR A 122 -8.84 -30.90 -9.65
CA THR A 122 -7.68 -30.69 -10.53
C THR A 122 -8.15 -30.73 -11.98
N ARG A 123 -8.11 -29.58 -12.67
CA ARG A 123 -8.22 -29.58 -14.14
C ARG A 123 -6.90 -30.08 -14.71
N TYR A 124 -6.94 -31.22 -15.42
CA TYR A 124 -5.88 -31.71 -16.30
C TYR A 124 -6.22 -31.36 -17.75
#